data_AF-A0A437MF12-F1
#
_entry.id   AF-A0A437MF12-F1
#
_cell.length_a   1.000
_cell.length_b   1.000
_cell.length_c   1.000
_cell.angle_alpha   90.00
_cell.angle_beta   90.00
_cell.angle_gamma   90.00
#
_symmetry.space_group_name_H-M   'P 1'
#
loop_
_entity.id
_entity.type
_entity.pdbx_description
1 polymer ?
#
loop_
_entity_poly.entity_id
_entity_poly.type
_entity_poly.pdbx_seq_one_letter_code
_entity_poly.pdbx_strand_id
1 'polypeptide(L)'
;MADHALPMPGIIIETLAGQCPVEAEGTIDGEPFYFRSRGAHWTLGIGGEVIGDPRWQYREPYGTWPDAGYITEEQARRFIAEGAARYRAAAEVADA
;
A
#
# COMPACT_ATOMS: atom_id res chain seq x y z
N MET A 1 6.89 -8.49 23.19
CA MET A 1 5.72 -8.00 22.42
C MET A 1 5.96 -6.52 22.16
N ALA A 2 6.84 -6.20 21.21
CA ALA A 2 7.17 -4.82 20.87
C ALA A 2 6.37 -4.46 19.63
N ASP A 3 5.41 -3.55 19.82
CA ASP A 3 4.68 -2.85 18.79
C ASP A 3 5.68 -2.22 17.79
N HIS A 4 6.05 -2.96 16.75
CA HIS A 4 6.87 -2.47 15.65
C HIS A 4 5.95 -1.80 14.64
N ALA A 5 5.28 -0.73 15.06
CA ALA A 5 4.92 0.30 14.12
C ALA A 5 6.26 0.87 13.62
N LEU A 6 6.69 0.41 12.44
CA LEU A 6 7.81 1.04 11.73
C LEU A 6 7.53 2.55 11.74
N PRO A 7 8.48 3.42 12.11
CA PRO A 7 8.30 4.85 11.90
C PRO A 7 8.10 5.01 10.39
N MET A 8 6.87 5.31 9.99
CA MET A 8 6.48 5.56 8.61
C MET A 8 6.34 7.07 8.45
N PRO A 9 7.45 7.83 8.46
CA PRO A 9 7.38 9.28 8.28
C PRO A 9 6.69 9.55 6.94
N GLY A 10 5.70 10.43 6.93
CA GLY A 10 4.97 10.80 5.73
C GLY A 10 3.85 9.85 5.30
N ILE A 11 3.57 8.74 6.01
CA ILE A 11 2.43 7.87 5.69
C ILE A 11 1.31 8.09 6.70
N ILE A 12 0.14 8.48 6.21
CA ILE A 12 -1.09 8.64 6.98
C ILE A 12 -2.10 7.66 6.43
N ILE A 13 -2.48 6.65 7.21
CA ILE A 13 -3.54 5.71 6.86
C ILE A 13 -4.82 6.23 7.49
N GLU A 14 -5.76 6.69 6.67
CA GLU A 14 -7.04 7.25 7.11
C GLU A 14 -8.07 6.15 7.32
N THR A 15 -8.11 5.19 6.39
CA THR A 15 -8.98 4.03 6.47
C THR A 15 -8.16 2.77 6.27
N LEU A 16 -8.39 1.78 7.12
CA LEU A 16 -7.90 0.42 6.94
C LEU A 16 -9.05 -0.48 7.34
N ALA A 17 -9.68 -1.10 6.34
CA ALA A 17 -10.87 -1.90 6.55
C ALA A 17 -10.94 -3.05 5.55
N GLY A 18 -11.59 -4.13 5.99
CA GLY A 18 -11.86 -5.28 5.14
C GLY A 18 -11.39 -6.58 5.75
N GLN A 19 -12.23 -7.61 5.64
CA GLN A 19 -11.85 -8.99 5.97
C GLN A 19 -11.56 -9.82 4.71
N CYS A 20 -12.13 -9.44 3.57
CA CYS A 20 -11.91 -10.01 2.23
C CYS A 20 -12.71 -9.21 1.18
N PRO A 21 -12.12 -8.27 0.42
CA PRO A 21 -10.71 -7.87 0.40
C PRO A 21 -10.32 -6.97 1.58
N VAL A 22 -9.01 -6.80 1.79
CA VAL A 22 -8.44 -5.77 2.70
C VAL A 22 -8.11 -4.55 1.87
N GLU A 23 -8.60 -3.40 2.30
CA GLU A 23 -8.47 -2.11 1.62
C GLU A 23 -7.92 -1.07 2.60
N ALA A 24 -7.06 -0.20 2.10
CA ALA A 24 -6.54 0.91 2.88
C ALA A 24 -6.42 2.16 2.03
N GLU A 25 -6.72 3.31 2.62
CA GLU A 25 -6.65 4.60 1.96
C GLU A 25 -5.98 5.61 2.88
N GLY A 26 -5.39 6.64 2.28
CA GLY A 26 -4.82 7.75 3.00
C GLY A 26 -3.83 8.52 2.13
N THR A 27 -2.74 9.00 2.74
CA THR A 27 -1.70 9.77 2.04
C THR A 27 -0.28 9.26 2.32
N ILE A 28 0.58 9.27 1.29
CA ILE A 28 2.02 9.00 1.37
C ILE A 28 2.73 10.24 0.83
N ASP A 29 3.53 10.90 1.67
CA ASP A 29 4.26 12.13 1.36
C ASP A 29 3.38 13.27 0.81
N GLY A 30 2.11 13.30 1.25
CA GLY A 30 1.11 14.27 0.79
C GLY A 30 0.35 13.87 -0.47
N GLU A 31 0.72 12.77 -1.13
CA GLU A 31 -0.01 12.21 -2.26
C GLU A 31 -1.04 11.18 -1.78
N PRO A 32 -2.28 11.19 -2.30
CA PRO A 32 -3.27 10.19 -1.94
C PRO A 32 -2.78 8.79 -2.33
N PHE A 33 -3.11 7.76 -1.56
CA PHE A 33 -2.87 6.37 -1.92
C PHE A 33 -4.12 5.52 -1.73
N TYR A 34 -4.20 4.46 -2.54
CA TYR A 34 -5.22 3.42 -2.44
C TYR A 34 -4.54 2.04 -2.49
N PHE A 35 -4.69 1.28 -1.43
CA PHE A 35 -4.19 -0.08 -1.29
C PHE A 35 -5.36 -1.05 -1.36
N ARG A 36 -5.20 -2.11 -2.16
CA ARG A 36 -6.18 -3.20 -2.25
C ARG A 36 -5.47 -4.54 -2.32
N SER A 37 -5.82 -5.43 -1.40
CA SER A 37 -5.36 -6.82 -1.40
C SER A 37 -6.52 -7.76 -1.68
N ARG A 38 -6.46 -8.48 -2.82
CA ARG A 38 -7.53 -9.39 -3.25
C ARG A 38 -6.97 -10.63 -3.97
N GLY A 39 -7.44 -11.80 -3.57
CA GLY A 39 -7.17 -13.05 -4.26
C GLY A 39 -5.74 -13.52 -4.04
N ALA A 40 -4.85 -13.28 -4.99
CA ALA A 40 -3.45 -13.73 -4.97
C ALA A 40 -2.43 -12.60 -5.17
N HIS A 41 -2.87 -11.34 -5.10
CA HIS A 41 -2.00 -10.18 -5.24
C HIS A 41 -2.53 -9.01 -4.44
N TRP A 42 -1.62 -8.08 -4.14
CA TRP A 42 -1.95 -6.77 -3.63
C TRP A 42 -1.51 -5.71 -4.65
N THR A 43 -2.20 -4.57 -4.61
CA THR A 43 -1.93 -3.42 -5.47
C THR A 43 -1.92 -2.18 -4.59
N LEU A 44 -0.95 -1.29 -4.85
CA LEU A 44 -0.86 0.03 -4.26
C LEU A 44 -0.80 1.07 -5.38
N GLY A 45 -1.77 1.98 -5.40
CA GLY A 45 -1.75 3.18 -6.24
C GLY A 45 -1.42 4.41 -5.41
N ILE A 46 -0.56 5.29 -5.91
CA ILE A 46 -0.15 6.54 -5.25
C ILE A 46 -0.24 7.69 -6.25
N GLY A 47 -0.82 8.80 -5.81
CA GLY A 47 -0.95 10.05 -6.55
C GLY A 47 -2.00 10.01 -7.65
N GLY A 48 -2.48 11.19 -8.06
CA GLY A 48 -3.48 11.33 -9.12
C GLY A 48 -4.83 10.69 -8.77
N GLU A 49 -5.46 10.03 -9.74
CA GLU A 49 -6.71 9.29 -9.53
C GLU A 49 -6.38 7.88 -9.04
N VAL A 50 -6.15 7.75 -7.73
CA VAL A 50 -5.71 6.48 -7.11
C VAL A 50 -6.61 5.27 -7.40
N ILE A 51 -7.87 5.52 -7.76
CA ILE A 51 -8.83 4.53 -8.23
C ILE A 51 -9.01 4.68 -9.75
N GLY A 52 -8.12 4.05 -10.53
CA GLY A 52 -8.27 3.94 -11.99
C GLY A 52 -7.03 4.35 -12.77
N ASP A 53 -6.46 5.50 -12.44
CA ASP A 53 -5.29 6.08 -13.10
C ASP A 53 -4.33 6.70 -12.07
N PRO A 54 -3.73 5.88 -11.19
CA PRO A 54 -2.77 6.39 -10.22
C PRO A 54 -1.50 6.87 -10.95
N ARG A 55 -0.92 7.96 -10.48
CA ARG A 55 0.38 8.47 -11.00
C ARG A 55 1.46 7.39 -10.91
N TRP A 56 1.42 6.59 -9.84
CA TRP A 56 2.31 5.47 -9.64
C TRP A 56 1.53 4.26 -9.14
N GLN A 57 1.82 3.09 -9.72
CA GLN A 57 1.19 1.83 -9.33
C GLN A 57 2.26 0.77 -9.11
N TYR A 58 2.08 0.01 -8.04
CA TYR A 58 2.79 -1.24 -7.81
C TYR A 58 1.83 -2.38 -7.55
N ARG A 59 2.16 -3.55 -8.08
CA ARG A 59 1.39 -4.77 -7.92
C ARG A 59 2.34 -5.93 -7.73
N GLU A 60 2.08 -6.73 -6.71
CA GLU A 60 2.90 -7.89 -6.38
C GLU A 60 2.04 -9.08 -5.99
N PRO A 61 2.40 -10.30 -6.42
CA PRO A 61 1.75 -11.52 -5.96
C PRO A 61 1.97 -11.74 -4.46
N TYR A 62 0.95 -12.25 -3.78
CA TYR A 62 1.03 -12.66 -2.38
C TYR A 62 0.29 -13.96 -2.14
N GLY A 63 1.04 -14.96 -1.68
CA GLY A 63 0.55 -16.31 -1.43
C GLY A 63 -0.04 -16.98 -2.67
N THR A 64 -0.98 -17.89 -2.45
CA THR A 64 -1.83 -18.50 -3.49
C THR A 64 -3.25 -17.98 -3.32
N TRP A 65 -4.09 -18.03 -4.35
CA TRP A 65 -5.49 -17.64 -4.18
C TRP A 65 -6.17 -18.53 -3.08
N PRO A 66 -6.88 -17.97 -2.09
CA PRO A 66 -7.23 -16.57 -1.83
C PRO A 66 -6.44 -15.88 -0.70
N ASP A 67 -5.20 -16.29 -0.39
CA ASP A 67 -4.38 -15.83 0.73
C ASP A 67 -4.24 -14.30 0.82
N ALA A 68 -4.15 -13.60 -0.32
CA ALA A 68 -4.07 -12.13 -0.33
C ALA A 68 -5.36 -11.46 0.15
N GLY A 69 -6.50 -12.14 0.07
CA GLY A 69 -7.76 -11.64 0.65
C GLY A 69 -7.80 -11.68 2.17
N TYR A 70 -6.95 -12.49 2.81
CA TYR A 70 -6.97 -12.75 4.26
C TYR A 70 -5.75 -12.17 4.99
N ILE A 71 -5.08 -11.17 4.40
CA ILE A 71 -3.96 -10.51 5.07
C ILE A 71 -4.45 -9.78 6.33
N THR A 72 -3.61 -9.74 7.34
CA THR A 72 -3.87 -8.95 8.56
C THR A 72 -3.62 -7.47 8.31
N GLU A 73 -4.20 -6.61 9.16
CA GLU A 73 -3.93 -5.16 9.15
C GLU A 73 -2.43 -4.86 9.29
N GLU A 74 -1.70 -5.64 10.08
CA GLU A 74 -0.25 -5.50 10.23
C GLU A 74 0.48 -5.80 8.90
N GLN A 75 0.08 -6.85 8.19
CA GLN A 75 0.64 -7.18 6.88
C GLN A 75 0.31 -6.10 5.84
N ALA A 76 -0.93 -5.58 5.84
CA ALA A 76 -1.32 -4.47 4.98
C ALA A 76 -0.44 -3.24 5.22
N ARG A 77 -0.21 -2.86 6.49
CA ARG A 77 0.69 -1.76 6.86
C ARG A 77 2.12 -1.98 6.36
N ARG A 78 2.63 -3.22 6.43
CA ARG A 78 3.95 -3.57 5.89
C ARG A 78 4.03 -3.41 4.37
N PHE A 79 3.03 -3.87 3.62
CA PHE A 79 3.00 -3.71 2.17
C PHE A 79 2.89 -2.24 1.75
N ILE A 80 2.08 -1.45 2.47
CA ILE A 80 2.00 0.00 2.25
C ILE A 80 3.36 0.66 2.47
N ALA A 81 4.05 0.32 3.57
CA ALA A 81 5.40 0.83 3.83
C ALA A 81 6.40 0.43 2.74
N GLU A 82 6.33 -0.81 2.26
CA GLU A 82 7.20 -1.33 1.21
C GLU A 82 6.93 -0.65 -0.14
N GLY A 83 5.67 -0.40 -0.45
CA GLY A 83 5.26 0.34 -1.65
C GLY A 83 5.64 1.81 -1.58
N ALA A 84 5.51 2.45 -0.42
CA ALA A 84 5.98 3.82 -0.20
C ALA A 84 7.49 3.96 -0.39
N ALA A 85 8.28 3.00 0.10
CA ALA A 85 9.73 2.97 -0.12
C ALA A 85 10.08 2.87 -1.61
N ARG A 86 9.35 2.04 -2.38
CA ARG A 86 9.52 1.95 -3.83
C ARG A 86 9.10 3.21 -4.56
N TYR A 87 8.02 3.86 -4.12
CA TYR A 87 7.57 5.12 -4.68
C TYR A 87 8.60 6.23 -4.50
N ARG A 88 9.17 6.37 -3.29
CA ARG A 88 10.26 7.32 -3.02
C ARG A 88 11.47 7.03 -3.88
N ALA A 89 11.90 5.77 -3.93
CA ALA A 89 13.03 5.36 -4.77
C ALA A 89 12.76 5.68 -6.25
N ALA A 90 11.53 5.44 -6.75
CA ALA A 90 11.14 5.76 -8.12
C ALA A 90 11.09 7.27 -8.39
N ALA A 91 10.65 8.07 -7.42
CA ALA A 91 10.63 9.53 -7.51
C ALA A 91 12.06 10.12 -7.54
N GLU A 92 12.99 9.56 -6.74
CA GLU A 92 14.40 9.96 -6.75
C GLU A 92 15.08 9.71 -8.11
N VAL A 93 14.74 8.63 -8.82
CA VAL A 93 15.29 8.39 -10.17
C VAL A 93 14.62 9.25 -11.26
N ALA A 94 13.41 9.74 -11.03
CA ALA A 94 12.72 10.59 -12.00
C ALA A 94 13.22 12.04 -12.00
N ASP A 95 13.88 12.47 -10.91
CA ASP A 95 14.46 13.81 -10.74
C ASP A 95 15.97 13.88 -11.06
N ALA A 96 16.60 12.74 -11.40
CA ALA A 96 18.04 12.60 -11.70
C ALA A 96 18.34 12.57 -13.20
#